data_AF-A0A3Q0JQD3-F1
#
_entry.id   AF-A0A3Q0JQD3-F1
#
_cell.length_a   1.000
_cell.length_b   1.000
_cell.length_c   1.000
_cell.angle_alpha   90.00
_cell.angle_beta   90.00
_cell.angle_gamma   90.00
#
_symmetry.space_group_name_H-M   'P 1'
#
loop_
_entity.id
_entity.type
_entity.pdbx_description
1 polymer ?
#
loop_
_entity_poly.entity_id
_entity_poly.type
_entity_poly.pdbx_seq_one_letter_code
_entity_poly.pdbx_strand_id
1 'polypeptide(L)'
;IDYQKKLDELKTWNANKEAGQSLLNISTTQGEALFSQVTLKDRDTIRSNLRNLRDNMDGLIDKSSVLMKKLESLIIQKSSFDESYKQIVQ
;
A
#
# COMPACT_ATOMS: atom_id res chain seq x y z
N ILE A 1 19.78 -10.22 3.30
CA ILE A 1 18.68 -9.30 2.95
C ILE A 1 18.83 -8.08 3.83
N ASP A 2 18.90 -6.88 3.23
CA ASP A 2 18.98 -5.63 3.98
C ASP A 2 17.56 -5.20 4.38
N TYR A 3 17.16 -5.54 5.61
CA TYR A 3 15.83 -5.23 6.13
C TYR A 3 15.60 -3.71 6.28
N GLN A 4 16.65 -2.94 6.55
CA GLN A 4 16.57 -1.49 6.67
C GLN A 4 16.26 -0.86 5.32
N LYS A 5 17.00 -1.27 4.27
CA LYS A 5 16.70 -0.83 2.90
C LYS A 5 15.27 -1.16 2.47
N LYS A 6 14.77 -2.35 2.81
CA LYS A 6 13.38 -2.75 2.51
C LYS A 6 12.34 -1.93 3.28
N LEU A 7 12.64 -1.57 4.53
CA LEU A 7 11.78 -0.69 5.31
C LEU A 7 11.74 0.71 4.68
N ASP A 8 12.86 1.23 4.20
CA ASP A 8 12.95 2.55 3.57
C ASP A 8 12.21 2.59 2.23
N GLU A 9 12.38 1.56 1.38
CA GLU A 9 11.58 1.40 0.14
C GLU A 9 10.06 1.45 0.43
N LEU A 10 9.62 0.80 1.52
CA LEU A 10 8.20 0.77 1.90
C LEU A 10 7.71 2.09 2.48
N LYS A 11 8.56 2.83 3.22
CA LYS A 11 8.26 4.20 3.67
C LYS A 11 8.10 5.14 2.50
N THR A 12 8.97 5.06 1.50
CA THR A 12 8.84 5.84 0.25
C THR A 12 7.54 5.50 -0.48
N TRP A 13 7.18 4.22 -0.57
CA TRP A 13 5.89 3.83 -1.15
C TRP A 13 4.71 4.43 -0.37
N ASN A 14 4.75 4.35 0.97
CA ASN A 14 3.71 4.91 1.83
C ASN A 14 3.57 6.44 1.70
N ALA A 15 4.65 7.17 1.43
CA ALA A 15 4.60 8.61 1.19
C ALA A 15 3.79 8.98 -0.06
N ASN A 16 3.62 8.06 -1.01
CA ASN A 16 2.83 8.27 -2.23
C ASN A 16 1.33 7.94 -2.07
N LYS A 17 0.87 7.55 -0.86
CA LYS A 17 -0.54 7.18 -0.62
C LYS A 17 -1.51 8.31 -0.96
N GLU A 18 -1.21 9.54 -0.59
CA GLU A 18 -2.05 10.71 -0.87
C GLU A 18 -2.19 10.95 -2.38
N ALA A 19 -1.09 10.83 -3.13
CA ALA A 19 -1.11 10.92 -4.58
C ALA A 19 -1.98 9.82 -5.20
N GLY A 20 -1.88 8.58 -4.71
CA GLY A 20 -2.76 7.48 -5.11
C GLY A 20 -4.24 7.76 -4.83
N GLN A 21 -4.57 8.28 -3.65
CA GLN A 21 -5.93 8.65 -3.29
C GLN A 21 -6.49 9.76 -4.20
N SER A 22 -5.65 10.76 -4.55
CA SER A 22 -6.02 11.82 -5.48
C SER A 22 -6.37 11.26 -6.86
N LEU A 23 -5.55 10.34 -7.38
CA LEU A 23 -5.80 9.67 -8.66
C LEU A 23 -7.10 8.84 -8.65
N LEU A 24 -7.42 8.18 -7.53
CA LEU A 24 -8.69 7.47 -7.36
C LEU A 24 -9.90 8.41 -7.42
N ASN A 25 -9.81 9.56 -6.76
CA ASN A 25 -10.87 10.56 -6.76
C ASN A 25 -11.09 11.10 -8.17
N ILE A 26 -10.00 11.45 -8.87
CA ILE A 26 -10.05 11.91 -10.26
C ILE A 26 -10.68 10.85 -11.17
N SER A 27 -10.26 9.59 -11.03
CA SER A 27 -10.81 8.48 -11.82
C SER A 27 -12.31 8.30 -11.59
N THR A 28 -12.75 8.45 -10.34
CA THR A 28 -14.18 8.38 -9.96
C THR A 28 -14.97 9.49 -10.63
N THR A 29 -14.53 10.75 -10.49
CA THR A 29 -15.20 11.90 -11.09
C THR A 29 -15.27 11.78 -12.62
N GLN A 30 -14.18 11.37 -13.28
CA GLN A 30 -14.17 11.18 -14.73
C GLN A 30 -15.09 10.04 -15.16
N GLY A 31 -15.11 8.93 -14.43
CA GLY A 31 -16.00 7.81 -14.73
C GLY A 31 -17.48 8.18 -14.61
N GLU A 32 -17.85 8.96 -13.60
CA GLU A 32 -19.21 9.46 -13.41
C GLU A 32 -19.63 10.45 -14.51
N ALA A 33 -18.71 11.30 -14.98
CA ALA A 33 -18.97 12.25 -16.06
C ALA A 33 -19.38 11.57 -17.38
N LEU A 34 -19.03 10.30 -17.58
CA LEU A 34 -19.42 9.52 -18.76
C LEU A 34 -20.86 9.02 -18.72
N PHE A 35 -21.54 9.04 -17.56
CA PHE A 35 -22.86 8.41 -17.41
C PHE A 35 -23.93 8.98 -18.33
N SER A 36 -23.87 10.28 -18.64
CA SER A 36 -24.81 10.92 -19.58
C SER A 36 -24.64 10.45 -21.02
N GLN A 37 -23.49 9.86 -21.37
CA GLN A 37 -23.11 9.49 -22.74
C GLN A 37 -23.14 7.98 -23.01
N VAL A 38 -23.38 7.16 -21.98
CA VAL A 38 -23.29 5.69 -22.08
C VAL A 38 -24.55 4.98 -21.61
N THR A 39 -24.69 3.72 -22.00
CA THR A 39 -25.85 2.87 -21.64
C THR A 39 -25.84 2.52 -20.15
N LEU A 40 -26.99 2.08 -19.60
CA LEU A 40 -27.07 1.62 -18.21
C LEU A 40 -26.07 0.50 -17.88
N LYS A 41 -25.91 -0.46 -18.80
CA LYS A 41 -24.94 -1.57 -18.67
C LYS A 41 -23.50 -1.05 -18.56
N ASP A 42 -23.15 -0.04 -19.36
CA ASP A 42 -21.81 0.55 -19.33
C ASP A 42 -21.59 1.34 -18.04
N ARG A 43 -22.62 2.01 -17.50
CA ARG A 43 -22.54 2.68 -16.18
C ARG A 43 -22.23 1.68 -15.08
N ASP A 44 -22.89 0.53 -15.07
CA ASP A 44 -22.66 -0.50 -14.07
C ASP A 44 -21.26 -1.11 -14.20
N THR A 45 -20.77 -1.28 -15.43
CA THR A 45 -19.39 -1.69 -15.70
C THR A 45 -18.37 -0.68 -15.17
N ILE A 46 -18.58 0.62 -15.44
CA ILE A 46 -17.71 1.70 -14.93
C ILE A 46 -17.71 1.70 -13.39
N ARG A 47 -18.88 1.62 -12.76
CA ARG A 47 -18.98 1.55 -11.28
C ARG A 47 -18.25 0.36 -10.71
N SER A 48 -18.41 -0.82 -11.31
CA SER A 48 -17.70 -2.03 -10.88
C SER A 48 -16.19 -1.84 -10.97
N ASN A 49 -15.70 -1.24 -12.06
CA ASN A 49 -14.27 -0.99 -12.23
C ASN A 49 -13.72 0.02 -11.21
N LEU A 50 -14.45 1.11 -10.95
CA LEU A 50 -14.06 2.10 -9.93
C LEU A 50 -14.03 1.49 -8.52
N ARG A 51 -15.02 0.65 -8.19
CA ARG A 51 -15.05 -0.09 -6.92
C ARG A 51 -13.86 -1.03 -6.81
N ASN A 52 -13.61 -1.86 -7.82
CA ASN A 52 -12.48 -2.77 -7.84
C ASN A 52 -11.14 -2.03 -7.69
N LEU A 53 -11.01 -0.86 -8.32
CA LEU A 53 -9.81 -0.04 -8.22
C LEU A 53 -9.59 0.47 -6.78
N ARG A 54 -10.64 0.95 -6.11
CA ARG A 54 -10.59 1.34 -4.69
C ARG A 54 -10.24 0.14 -3.79
N ASP A 55 -10.96 -0.97 -3.94
CA ASP A 55 -10.75 -2.18 -3.13
C ASP A 55 -9.31 -2.71 -3.26
N ASN A 56 -8.74 -2.65 -4.46
CA ASN A 56 -7.34 -3.02 -4.70
C ASN A 56 -6.35 -2.07 -4.03
N MET A 57 -6.61 -0.75 -4.06
CA MET A 57 -5.76 0.23 -3.40
C MET A 57 -5.77 0.05 -1.88
N ASP A 58 -6.96 -0.11 -1.29
CA ASP A 58 -7.13 -0.36 0.14
C ASP A 58 -6.37 -1.64 0.55
N GLY A 59 -6.51 -2.71 -0.24
CA GLY A 59 -5.76 -3.95 -0.02
C GLY A 59 -4.23 -3.79 -0.11
N LEU A 60 -3.72 -2.91 -0.97
CA LEU A 60 -2.28 -2.61 -1.03
C LEU A 60 -1.82 -1.80 0.19
N ILE A 61 -2.62 -0.83 0.63
CA ILE A 61 -2.36 -0.01 1.82
C ILE A 61 -2.28 -0.89 3.08
N ASP A 62 -3.20 -1.83 3.23
CA ASP A 62 -3.21 -2.78 4.35
C ASP A 62 -2.00 -3.70 4.31
N LYS A 63 -1.68 -4.28 3.14
CA LYS A 63 -0.51 -5.14 2.97
C LYS A 63 0.78 -4.41 3.30
N SER A 64 0.93 -3.17 2.84
CA SER A 64 2.08 -2.33 3.18
C SER A 64 2.19 -2.08 4.68
N SER A 65 1.08 -1.74 5.33
CA SER A 65 1.05 -1.50 6.78
C SER A 65 1.47 -2.75 7.57
N VAL A 66 1.03 -3.94 7.14
CA VAL A 66 1.41 -5.22 7.76
C VAL A 66 2.89 -5.53 7.52
N LEU A 67 3.39 -5.34 6.30
CA LEU A 67 4.79 -5.61 5.95
C LEU A 67 5.74 -4.68 6.71
N MET A 68 5.39 -3.40 6.87
CA MET A 68 6.18 -2.42 7.60
C MET A 68 6.38 -2.85 9.05
N LYS A 69 5.30 -3.19 9.76
CA LYS A 69 5.36 -3.69 11.14
C LYS A 69 6.21 -4.95 11.28
N LYS A 70 6.11 -5.88 10.32
CA LYS A 70 6.92 -7.10 10.29
C LYS A 70 8.41 -6.79 10.11
N LEU A 71 8.76 -5.90 9.20
CA LEU A 71 10.14 -5.50 8.97
C LEU A 71 10.75 -4.80 10.19
N GLU A 72 10.01 -3.87 10.81
CA GLU A 72 10.42 -3.21 12.05
C GLU A 72 10.68 -4.22 13.17
N SER A 73 9.77 -5.19 13.35
CA SER A 73 9.94 -6.27 14.32
C SER A 73 11.18 -7.14 14.04
N LEU A 74 11.43 -7.51 12.78
CA LEU A 74 12.60 -8.29 12.39
C LEU A 74 13.92 -7.54 12.64
N ILE A 75 13.94 -6.24 12.39
CA ILE A 75 15.12 -5.39 12.65
C ILE A 75 15.43 -5.37 14.15
N ILE A 76 14.42 -5.17 15.00
CA ILE A 76 14.57 -5.20 16.46
C ILE A 76 15.09 -6.57 16.92
N GLN A 77 14.45 -7.66 16.48
CA GLN A 77 14.85 -9.02 16.86
C GLN A 77 16.30 -9.32 16.46
N LYS A 78 16.70 -8.91 15.25
CA LYS A 78 18.08 -9.06 14.78
C LYS A 78 19.06 -8.28 15.67
N SER A 79 18.74 -7.03 16.02
CA SER A 79 19.57 -6.21 16.89
C SER A 79 19.76 -6.85 18.26
N SER A 80 18.68 -7.34 18.88
CA SER A 80 18.74 -8.02 20.17
C SER A 80 19.54 -9.33 20.12
N PHE A 81 19.43 -10.09 19.02
CA PHE A 81 20.23 -11.29 18.81
C PHE A 81 21.73 -10.95 18.69
N ASP A 82 22.07 -9.95 17.86
CA ASP A 82 23.46 -9.53 17.67
C ASP A 82 24.09 -9.05 19.00
N GLU A 83 23.32 -8.36 19.84
CA GLU A 83 23.74 -7.95 21.18
C GLU A 83 23.94 -9.14 22.13
N SER A 84 22.97 -10.06 22.18
CA SER A 84 23.07 -11.27 23.01
C SER A 84 24.25 -12.15 22.61
N TYR A 85 24.51 -12.29 21.31
CA TYR A 85 25.65 -13.03 20.79
C TYR A 85 26.98 -12.38 21.21
N LYS A 86 27.09 -11.05 21.13
CA LYS A 86 28.29 -10.33 21.57
C LYS A 86 28.60 -10.54 23.05
N GLN A 87 27.58 -10.64 23.90
CA GLN A 87 27.75 -10.89 25.35
C GLN A 87 28.27 -12.31 25.64
N ILE A 88 27.93 -13.30 24.82
CA ILE A 88 28.35 -14.70 25.02
C ILE A 88 29.78 -14.94 24.50
N VAL A 89 30.19 -14.20 23.47
CA VAL A 89 31.47 -14.41 22.78
C VAL A 89 32.59 -13.49 23.29
N GLN A 90 32.26 -12.55 24.19
CA GLN A 90 33.23 -11.81 25.01
C GLN A 90 33.70 -12.63 26.21
#